data_AF-A0A8S3J5Y5-F1
#
_entry.id   AF-A0A8S3J5Y5-F1
#
_cell.length_a   1.000
_cell.length_b   1.000
_cell.length_c   1.000
_cell.angle_alpha   90.00
_cell.angle_beta   90.00
_cell.angle_gamma   90.00
#
_symmetry.space_group_name_H-M   'P 1'
#
loop_
_entity.id
_entity.type
_entity.pdbx_description
1 polymer ?
#
loop_
_entity_poly.entity_id
_entity_poly.type
_entity_poly.pdbx_seq_one_letter_code
_entity_poly.pdbx_strand_id
1 'polypeptide(L)'
;MDKGKLNGKDTSENGRRWYYYLALFAQIPALVAIVLILILFGKYRGGFGRGSNLDNLFNFHPLCMTLGMVFFYGDAILVYRLFPNTSKFAIKMIHGLLLILSLILSSIGLSTVFENHAQSKPPKPDLYSLHSWIGITAVSLFGLQWVCGFLTFLFPQLSERVRQAYMP
;
A
#
# COMPACT_ATOMS: atom_id res chain seq x y z
N MET A 1 -8.48 26.88 38.98
CA MET A 1 -7.73 26.65 37.74
C MET A 1 -7.36 25.17 37.70
N ASP A 2 -7.98 24.42 36.79
CA ASP A 2 -8.13 22.95 36.85
C ASP A 2 -6.86 22.21 36.41
N LYS A 3 -6.06 21.75 37.38
CA LYS A 3 -4.82 21.00 37.16
C LYS A 3 -5.07 19.64 36.49
N GLY A 4 -6.26 19.05 36.63
CA GLY A 4 -6.61 17.78 35.99
C GLY A 4 -6.79 17.90 34.48
N LYS A 5 -7.34 19.04 34.02
CA LYS A 5 -7.55 19.33 32.60
C LYS A 5 -6.26 19.66 31.85
N LEU A 6 -5.27 20.25 32.52
CA LEU A 6 -3.94 20.49 31.98
C LEU A 6 -3.15 19.18 31.82
N ASN A 7 -3.18 18.32 32.84
CA ASN A 7 -2.50 17.02 32.83
C ASN A 7 -3.04 16.06 31.74
N GLY A 8 -4.35 16.05 31.50
CA GLY A 8 -4.96 15.26 30.42
C GLY A 8 -4.61 15.76 29.01
N LYS A 9 -4.34 17.06 28.85
CA LYS A 9 -3.95 17.64 27.55
C LYS A 9 -2.49 17.31 27.23
N ASP A 10 -1.59 17.47 28.19
CA ASP A 10 -0.15 17.22 28.03
C ASP A 10 0.15 15.74 27.76
N THR A 11 -0.54 14.82 28.43
CA THR A 11 -0.43 13.37 28.19
C THR A 11 -0.89 12.98 26.78
N SER A 12 -1.96 13.59 26.29
CA SER A 12 -2.46 13.36 24.93
C SER A 12 -1.54 13.91 23.83
N GLU A 13 -0.90 15.05 24.06
CA GLU A 13 0.07 15.64 23.13
C GLU A 13 1.36 14.82 23.06
N ASN A 14 1.87 14.38 24.21
CA ASN A 14 3.05 13.53 24.28
C ASN A 14 2.81 12.18 23.58
N GLY A 15 1.63 11.57 23.77
CA GLY A 15 1.25 10.34 23.06
C GLY A 15 1.21 10.52 21.54
N ARG A 16 0.68 11.66 21.05
CA ARG A 16 0.68 11.98 19.60
C ARG A 16 2.09 12.20 19.07
N ARG A 17 2.95 12.92 19.78
CA ARG A 17 4.36 13.13 19.39
C ARG A 17 5.09 11.80 19.26
N TRP A 18 4.90 10.90 20.23
CA TRP A 18 5.45 9.54 20.16
C TRP A 18 4.95 8.76 18.95
N TYR A 19 3.65 8.83 18.65
CA TYR A 19 3.10 8.18 17.47
C TYR A 19 3.74 8.70 16.17
N TYR A 20 3.97 10.01 16.04
CA TYR A 20 4.67 10.58 14.89
C TYR A 20 6.10 10.05 14.77
N TYR A 21 6.85 9.96 15.87
CA TYR A 21 8.19 9.38 15.86
C TYR A 21 8.18 7.90 15.45
N LEU A 22 7.22 7.12 15.93
CA LEU A 22 7.06 5.71 15.55
C LEU A 22 6.70 5.57 14.07
N ALA A 23 5.81 6.41 13.54
CA ALA A 23 5.44 6.39 12.14
C ALA A 23 6.63 6.78 11.23
N LEU A 24 7.39 7.81 11.60
CA LEU A 24 8.62 8.20 10.90
C LEU A 24 9.66 7.07 10.94
N PHE A 25 9.83 6.43 12.10
CA PHE A 25 10.73 5.29 12.25
C PHE A 25 10.30 4.12 11.36
N ALA A 26 8.99 3.84 11.25
CA ALA A 26 8.45 2.80 10.38
C ALA A 26 8.64 3.09 8.88
N GLN A 27 8.81 4.36 8.49
CA GLN A 27 9.09 4.73 7.09
C GLN A 27 10.54 4.46 6.67
N ILE A 28 11.49 4.47 7.60
CA ILE A 28 12.90 4.17 7.32
C ILE A 28 13.08 2.80 6.64
N PRO A 29 12.60 1.67 7.19
CA PRO A 29 12.78 0.36 6.55
C PRO A 29 12.08 0.27 5.18
N ALA A 30 10.94 0.93 4.99
CA ALA A 30 10.25 0.96 3.70
C ALA A 30 11.07 1.71 2.64
N LEU A 31 11.63 2.87 2.99
CA LEU A 31 12.52 3.63 2.10
C LEU A 31 13.81 2.84 1.80
N VAL A 32 14.41 2.22 2.81
CA VAL A 32 15.58 1.36 2.63
C VAL A 32 15.27 0.20 1.68
N ALA A 33 14.13 -0.47 1.83
CA ALA A 33 13.70 -1.55 0.93
C ALA A 33 13.57 -1.06 -0.52
N ILE A 34 12.97 0.12 -0.75
CA ILE A 34 12.87 0.72 -2.09
C ILE A 34 14.27 0.99 -2.66
N VAL A 35 15.17 1.60 -1.90
CA VAL A 35 16.55 1.88 -2.36
C VAL A 35 17.30 0.58 -2.68
N LEU A 36 17.18 -0.44 -1.81
CA LEU A 36 17.82 -1.73 -2.03
C LEU A 36 17.29 -2.42 -3.28
N ILE A 37 15.98 -2.37 -3.54
CA ILE A 37 15.39 -2.92 -4.77
C ILE A 37 15.86 -2.16 -6.00
N LEU A 38 15.90 -0.82 -5.95
CA LEU A 38 16.42 -0.02 -7.05
C LEU A 38 17.89 -0.33 -7.34
N ILE A 39 18.74 -0.49 -6.32
CA ILE A 39 20.15 -0.86 -6.49
C ILE A 39 20.26 -2.30 -7.02
N LEU A 40 19.58 -3.25 -6.38
CA LEU A 40 19.64 -4.67 -6.74
C LEU A 40 19.21 -4.88 -8.19
N PHE A 41 18.04 -4.37 -8.56
CA PHE A 41 17.48 -4.61 -9.88
C PHE A 41 18.02 -3.65 -10.94
N GLY A 42 18.31 -2.40 -10.56
CA GLY A 42 18.90 -1.39 -11.43
C GLY A 42 20.35 -1.69 -11.81
N LYS A 43 21.19 -2.03 -10.83
CA LYS A 43 22.63 -2.23 -11.03
C LYS A 43 23.01 -3.69 -11.24
N TYR A 44 22.41 -4.62 -10.50
CA TYR A 44 22.85 -6.02 -10.46
C TYR A 44 21.97 -6.99 -11.26
N ARG A 45 20.75 -6.61 -11.67
CA ARG A 45 19.85 -7.47 -12.48
C ARG A 45 19.54 -6.94 -13.87
N GLY A 46 20.42 -6.12 -14.44
CA GLY A 46 20.32 -5.68 -15.83
C GLY A 46 19.40 -4.47 -16.07
N GLY A 47 18.83 -3.89 -15.02
CA GLY A 47 18.06 -2.65 -15.09
C GLY A 47 16.56 -2.85 -15.26
N PHE A 48 15.87 -1.76 -15.59
CA PHE A 48 14.43 -1.74 -15.84
C PHE A 48 14.18 -1.41 -17.31
N GLY A 49 13.36 -2.18 -17.99
CA GLY A 49 13.07 -1.93 -19.39
C GLY A 49 12.09 -2.91 -20.01
N ARG A 50 11.37 -2.44 -21.01
CA ARG A 50 10.50 -3.25 -21.87
C ARG A 50 11.20 -3.37 -23.21
N GLY A 51 11.84 -4.51 -23.46
CA GLY A 51 12.75 -4.69 -24.60
C GLY A 51 13.18 -6.14 -24.77
N SER A 52 14.29 -6.37 -25.45
CA SER A 52 14.78 -7.72 -25.78
C SER A 52 15.15 -8.57 -24.56
N ASN A 53 15.58 -7.95 -23.47
CA ASN A 53 15.83 -8.65 -22.21
C ASN A 53 14.56 -8.70 -21.34
N LEU A 54 13.92 -9.88 -21.31
CA LEU A 54 12.71 -10.12 -20.55
C LEU A 54 12.92 -10.02 -19.03
N ASP A 55 14.14 -10.25 -18.54
CA ASP A 55 14.42 -10.12 -17.10
C ASP A 55 14.26 -8.67 -16.63
N ASN A 56 14.58 -7.70 -17.49
CA ASN A 56 14.39 -6.27 -17.19
C ASN A 56 12.92 -5.89 -17.08
N LEU A 57 12.02 -6.63 -17.74
CA LEU A 57 10.58 -6.46 -17.59
C LEU A 57 10.11 -7.03 -16.25
N PHE A 58 10.59 -8.21 -15.88
CA PHE A 58 10.27 -8.83 -14.58
C PHE A 58 10.73 -7.97 -13.41
N ASN A 59 11.84 -7.23 -13.54
CA ASN A 59 12.36 -6.37 -12.48
C ASN A 59 11.38 -5.28 -12.03
N PHE A 60 10.41 -4.88 -12.86
CA PHE A 60 9.32 -3.99 -12.44
C PHE A 60 8.41 -4.62 -11.39
N HIS A 61 8.24 -5.94 -11.38
CA HIS A 61 7.38 -6.64 -10.42
C HIS A 61 7.76 -6.35 -8.96
N PRO A 62 8.99 -6.67 -8.48
CA PRO A 62 9.37 -6.41 -7.09
C PRO A 62 9.39 -4.91 -6.74
N LEU A 63 9.73 -4.04 -7.70
CA LEU A 63 9.69 -2.59 -7.50
C LEU A 63 8.25 -2.08 -7.29
N CYS A 64 7.35 -2.41 -8.20
CA CYS A 64 5.95 -2.02 -8.15
C CYS A 64 5.24 -2.62 -6.93
N MET A 65 5.54 -3.87 -6.57
CA MET A 65 4.98 -4.52 -5.38
C MET A 65 5.44 -3.86 -4.09
N THR A 66 6.71 -3.46 -4.01
CA THR A 66 7.23 -2.78 -2.81
C THR A 66 6.70 -1.36 -2.70
N LEU A 67 6.65 -0.61 -3.81
CA LEU A 67 6.05 0.73 -3.80
C LEU A 67 4.56 0.68 -3.47
N GLY A 68 3.80 -0.20 -4.10
CA GLY A 68 2.37 -0.35 -3.88
C GLY A 68 2.06 -0.93 -2.49
N MET A 69 2.26 -2.23 -2.34
CA MET A 69 1.76 -3.02 -1.19
C MET A 69 2.52 -2.80 0.11
N VAL A 70 3.74 -2.26 0.07
CA VAL A 70 4.53 -1.99 1.30
C VAL A 70 4.48 -0.50 1.64
N PHE A 71 4.88 0.36 0.72
CA PHE A 71 5.00 1.80 1.00
C PHE A 71 3.65 2.52 1.00
N PHE A 72 2.97 2.62 -0.16
CA PHE A 72 1.71 3.37 -0.26
C PHE A 72 0.58 2.74 0.56
N TYR A 73 0.47 1.41 0.56
CA TYR A 73 -0.51 0.70 1.39
C TYR A 73 -0.27 0.92 2.89
N GLY A 74 1.00 0.89 3.34
CA GLY A 74 1.37 1.17 4.72
C GLY A 74 0.99 2.58 5.15
N ASP A 75 1.33 3.57 4.33
CA ASP A 75 0.98 4.98 4.57
C ASP A 75 -0.54 5.18 4.62
N ALA A 76 -1.28 4.52 3.72
CA ALA A 76 -2.73 4.57 3.69
C ALA A 76 -3.37 4.07 5.00
N ILE A 77 -2.83 3.01 5.61
CA ILE A 77 -3.34 2.48 6.89
C ILE A 77 -3.10 3.48 8.04
N LEU A 78 -1.97 4.19 8.03
CA LEU A 78 -1.57 5.09 9.11
C LEU A 78 -2.19 6.50 8.99
N VAL A 79 -2.71 6.88 7.82
CA VAL A 79 -3.15 8.26 7.52
C VAL A 79 -4.16 8.83 8.53
N TYR A 80 -5.10 8.03 9.02
CA TYR A 80 -6.10 8.47 9.99
C TYR A 80 -5.51 8.85 11.35
N ARG A 81 -4.38 8.25 11.71
CA ARG A 81 -3.68 8.52 12.97
C ARG A 81 -2.65 9.65 12.81
N LEU A 82 -2.12 9.85 11.60
CA LEU A 82 -1.18 10.93 11.30
C LEU A 82 -1.86 12.31 11.25
N PHE A 83 -3.11 12.38 10.78
CA PHE A 83 -3.80 13.66 10.56
C PHE A 83 -5.09 13.81 11.39
N PRO A 84 -5.07 13.65 12.73
CA PRO A 84 -6.29 13.61 13.54
C PRO A 84 -7.04 14.95 13.61
N ASN A 85 -6.38 16.07 13.27
CA ASN A 85 -6.97 17.41 13.28
C ASN A 85 -7.50 17.85 11.89
N THR A 86 -7.42 16.98 10.88
CA THR A 86 -7.87 17.26 9.51
C THR A 86 -9.33 16.86 9.32
N SER A 87 -10.03 17.44 8.36
CA SER A 87 -11.42 17.07 8.08
C SER A 87 -11.55 15.58 7.75
N LYS A 88 -12.54 14.92 8.35
CA LYS A 88 -12.76 13.47 8.16
C LYS A 88 -12.93 13.10 6.69
N PHE A 89 -13.56 13.99 5.91
CA PHE A 89 -13.71 13.81 4.46
C PHE A 89 -12.37 13.86 3.74
N ALA A 90 -11.49 14.84 4.04
CA ALA A 90 -10.18 14.91 3.39
C ALA A 90 -9.31 13.68 3.73
N ILE A 91 -9.33 13.20 4.99
CA ILE A 91 -8.58 11.99 5.36
C ILE A 91 -9.12 10.76 4.62
N LYS A 92 -10.46 10.61 4.51
CA LYS A 92 -11.07 9.55 3.71
C LYS A 92 -10.64 9.59 2.24
N MET A 93 -10.58 10.80 1.66
CA MET A 93 -10.09 10.99 0.29
C MET A 93 -8.63 10.60 0.15
N ILE A 94 -7.73 11.09 1.03
CA ILE A 94 -6.31 10.74 1.00
C ILE A 94 -6.13 9.23 1.18
N HIS A 95 -6.83 8.62 2.13
CA HIS A 95 -6.82 7.17 2.34
C HIS A 95 -7.23 6.40 1.07
N GLY A 96 -8.37 6.76 0.48
CA GLY A 96 -8.87 6.12 -0.74
C GLY A 96 -7.91 6.30 -1.93
N LEU A 97 -7.30 7.48 -2.07
CA LEU A 97 -6.33 7.81 -3.12
C LEU A 97 -5.02 7.03 -2.97
N LEU A 98 -4.49 6.91 -1.74
CA LEU A 98 -3.29 6.12 -1.49
C LEU A 98 -3.54 4.62 -1.76
N LEU A 99 -4.70 4.10 -1.35
CA LEU A 99 -5.05 2.70 -1.62
C LEU A 99 -5.27 2.42 -3.11
N ILE A 100 -5.93 3.30 -3.86
CA ILE A 100 -6.11 3.07 -5.31
C ILE A 100 -4.76 3.19 -6.05
N LEU A 101 -3.89 4.12 -5.64
CA LEU A 101 -2.52 4.21 -6.17
C LEU A 101 -1.74 2.92 -5.90
N SER A 102 -1.84 2.38 -4.68
CA SER A 102 -1.27 1.09 -4.33
C SER A 102 -1.81 -0.05 -5.20
N LEU A 103 -3.12 -0.10 -5.46
CA LEU A 103 -3.74 -1.10 -6.33
C LEU A 103 -3.26 -0.99 -7.78
N ILE A 104 -3.16 0.22 -8.32
CA ILE A 104 -2.67 0.47 -9.67
C ILE A 104 -1.23 -0.03 -9.80
N LEU A 105 -0.35 0.35 -8.87
CA LEU A 105 1.05 -0.10 -8.88
C LEU A 105 1.15 -1.63 -8.76
N SER A 106 0.37 -2.24 -7.88
CA SER A 106 0.35 -3.71 -7.71
C SER A 106 -0.12 -4.41 -8.99
N SER A 107 -1.12 -3.83 -9.67
CA SER A 107 -1.65 -4.35 -10.93
C SER A 107 -0.61 -4.25 -12.06
N ILE A 108 0.14 -3.14 -12.13
CA ILE A 108 1.29 -3.00 -13.05
C ILE A 108 2.37 -4.04 -12.72
N GLY A 109 2.68 -4.23 -11.43
CA GLY A 109 3.63 -5.25 -11.00
C GLY A 109 3.22 -6.67 -11.42
N LEU A 110 1.93 -7.03 -11.31
CA LEU A 110 1.43 -8.33 -11.78
C LEU A 110 1.48 -8.45 -13.31
N SER A 111 1.05 -7.41 -14.04
CA SER A 111 1.00 -7.48 -15.51
C SER A 111 2.38 -7.74 -16.11
N THR A 112 3.44 -7.19 -15.52
CA THR A 112 4.82 -7.44 -15.96
C THR A 112 5.26 -8.90 -15.81
N VAL A 113 4.74 -9.63 -14.82
CA VAL A 113 5.04 -11.06 -14.64
C VAL A 113 4.32 -11.91 -15.68
N PHE A 114 3.01 -11.68 -15.87
CA PHE A 114 2.24 -12.37 -16.91
C PHE A 114 2.82 -12.12 -18.30
N GLU A 115 3.24 -10.88 -18.58
CA GLU A 115 3.90 -10.53 -19.83
C GLU A 115 5.28 -11.21 -19.98
N ASN A 116 6.08 -11.26 -18.91
CA ASN A 116 7.37 -11.98 -18.91
C ASN A 116 7.19 -13.48 -19.19
N HIS A 117 6.20 -14.11 -18.55
CA HIS A 117 5.91 -15.54 -18.73
C HIS A 117 5.44 -15.84 -20.17
N ALA A 118 4.54 -15.01 -20.71
CA ALA A 118 4.02 -15.14 -22.06
C ALA A 118 5.10 -14.96 -23.14
N GLN A 119 6.05 -14.05 -22.92
CA GLN A 119 7.13 -13.77 -23.87
C GLN A 119 8.36 -14.68 -23.72
N SER A 120 8.44 -15.46 -22.63
CA SER A 120 9.53 -16.41 -22.40
C SER A 120 9.58 -17.51 -23.46
N LYS A 121 10.78 -18.02 -23.77
CA LYS A 121 10.98 -19.10 -24.76
C LYS A 121 11.76 -20.26 -24.11
N PRO A 122 11.13 -21.42 -23.85
CA PRO A 122 9.69 -21.69 -24.00
C PRO A 122 8.83 -20.87 -23.01
N PRO A 123 7.51 -20.72 -23.28
CA PRO A 123 6.60 -20.01 -22.37
C PRO A 123 6.63 -20.62 -20.97
N LYS A 124 6.64 -19.75 -19.95
CA LYS A 124 6.57 -20.20 -18.55
C LYS A 124 5.09 -20.32 -18.16
N PRO A 125 4.70 -21.38 -17.43
CA PRO A 125 3.33 -21.47 -16.92
C PRO A 125 3.06 -20.36 -15.89
N ASP A 126 1.84 -19.85 -15.87
CA ASP A 126 1.38 -18.91 -14.85
C ASP A 126 0.91 -19.62 -13.58
N LEU A 127 0.90 -18.88 -12.47
CA LEU A 127 0.28 -19.28 -11.19
C LEU A 127 0.67 -20.69 -10.68
N TYR A 128 1.89 -21.16 -10.95
CA TYR A 128 2.34 -22.49 -10.51
C TYR A 128 2.99 -22.49 -9.11
N SER A 129 3.31 -21.31 -8.56
CA SER A 129 4.02 -21.18 -7.28
C SER A 129 3.07 -20.79 -6.15
N LEU A 130 3.38 -21.22 -4.93
CA LEU A 130 2.66 -20.76 -3.73
C LEU A 130 2.70 -19.23 -3.58
N HIS A 131 3.83 -18.60 -3.93
CA HIS A 131 3.95 -17.15 -3.94
C HIS A 131 2.90 -16.50 -4.86
N SER A 132 2.73 -17.03 -6.07
CA SER A 132 1.74 -16.50 -7.02
C SER A 132 0.30 -16.70 -6.57
N TRP A 133 -0.02 -17.80 -5.86
CA TRP A 133 -1.34 -18.00 -5.28
C TRP A 133 -1.64 -16.99 -4.17
N ILE A 134 -0.71 -16.85 -3.22
CA ILE A 134 -0.85 -15.87 -2.13
C ILE A 134 -0.93 -14.45 -2.70
N GLY A 135 -0.07 -14.12 -3.67
CA GLY A 135 0.00 -12.80 -4.29
C GLY A 135 -1.28 -12.42 -5.01
N ILE A 136 -1.81 -13.30 -5.88
CA ILE A 136 -3.05 -13.01 -6.60
C ILE A 136 -4.24 -12.92 -5.63
N THR A 137 -4.34 -13.82 -4.64
CA THR A 137 -5.38 -13.76 -3.61
C THR A 137 -5.29 -12.46 -2.82
N ALA A 138 -4.10 -12.03 -2.40
CA ALA A 138 -3.92 -10.79 -1.64
C ALA A 138 -4.34 -9.56 -2.44
N VAL A 139 -3.91 -9.44 -3.71
CA VAL A 139 -4.28 -8.31 -4.57
C VAL A 139 -5.78 -8.31 -4.90
N SER A 140 -6.38 -9.49 -5.12
CA SER A 140 -7.83 -9.61 -5.33
C SER A 140 -8.63 -9.21 -4.09
N LEU A 141 -8.26 -9.69 -2.90
CA LEU A 141 -8.91 -9.31 -1.64
C LEU A 141 -8.72 -7.82 -1.34
N PHE A 142 -7.56 -7.26 -1.65
CA PHE A 142 -7.32 -5.83 -1.52
C PHE A 142 -8.21 -5.01 -2.47
N GLY A 143 -8.37 -5.43 -3.72
CA GLY A 143 -9.31 -4.82 -4.67
C GLY A 143 -10.76 -4.86 -4.18
N LEU A 144 -11.18 -6.01 -3.63
CA LEU A 144 -12.51 -6.16 -3.03
C LEU A 144 -12.69 -5.30 -1.78
N GLN A 145 -11.67 -5.17 -0.94
CA GLN A 145 -11.69 -4.24 0.18
C GLN A 145 -11.88 -2.81 -0.34
N TRP A 146 -11.04 -2.33 -1.26
CA TRP A 146 -11.16 -0.96 -1.77
C TRP A 146 -12.55 -0.67 -2.37
N VAL A 147 -13.02 -1.58 -3.23
CA VAL A 147 -14.41 -2.02 -3.40
C VAL A 147 -15.44 -1.52 -2.38
N CYS A 148 -15.59 -2.37 -1.37
CA CYS A 148 -16.51 -2.24 -0.27
C CYS A 148 -16.28 -0.97 0.55
N GLY A 149 -15.02 -0.59 0.78
CA GLY A 149 -14.64 0.61 1.52
C GLY A 149 -15.11 1.90 0.83
N PHE A 150 -14.93 2.00 -0.48
CA PHE A 150 -15.39 3.14 -1.28
C PHE A 150 -16.92 3.29 -1.22
N LEU A 151 -17.65 2.19 -1.49
CA LEU A 151 -19.12 2.19 -1.49
C LEU A 151 -19.71 2.49 -0.11
N THR A 152 -19.10 1.93 0.94
CA THR A 152 -19.60 2.05 2.32
C THR A 152 -19.29 3.41 2.93
N PHE A 153 -18.09 3.97 2.69
CA PHE A 153 -17.61 5.13 3.44
C PHE A 153 -17.44 6.43 2.65
N LEU A 154 -17.41 6.38 1.30
CA LEU A 154 -17.13 7.54 0.45
C LEU A 154 -18.34 7.93 -0.43
N PHE A 155 -18.78 7.03 -1.31
CA PHE A 155 -19.89 7.29 -2.24
C PHE A 155 -20.54 5.97 -2.67
N PRO A 156 -21.87 5.78 -2.58
CA PRO A 156 -22.93 6.73 -2.22
C PRO A 156 -23.09 6.98 -0.71
N GLN A 157 -22.18 6.48 0.13
CA GLN A 157 -22.24 6.52 1.59
C GLN A 157 -23.48 5.77 2.14
N LEU A 158 -23.30 4.46 2.32
CA LEU A 158 -24.34 3.58 2.87
C LEU A 158 -24.79 4.00 4.27
N SER A 159 -25.97 3.52 4.69
CA SER A 159 -26.60 3.87 5.96
C SER A 159 -25.68 3.60 7.17
N GLU A 160 -25.85 4.38 8.24
CA GLU A 160 -25.02 4.27 9.45
C GLU A 160 -25.08 2.85 10.05
N ARG A 161 -26.22 2.16 9.95
CA ARG A 161 -26.36 0.76 10.41
C ARG A 161 -25.41 -0.20 9.67
N VAL A 162 -25.29 -0.05 8.34
CA VAL A 162 -24.37 -0.87 7.54
C VAL A 162 -22.92 -0.52 7.84
N ARG A 163 -22.63 0.77 8.01
CA ARG A 163 -21.27 1.24 8.36
C ARG A 163 -20.82 0.74 9.74
N GLN A 164 -21.70 0.71 10.72
CA GLN A 164 -21.42 0.15 12.05
C GLN A 164 -21.28 -1.37 12.01
N ALA A 165 -22.07 -2.08 11.19
CA ALA A 165 -21.92 -3.53 11.03
C ALA A 165 -20.63 -3.93 10.29
N TYR A 166 -20.16 -3.09 9.35
CA TYR A 166 -18.93 -3.33 8.59
C TYR A 166 -17.65 -2.95 9.37
N MET A 167 -17.76 -2.09 10.39
CA MET A 167 -16.65 -1.68 11.24
C MET A 167 -16.76 -2.39 12.60
N PRO A 168 -16.11 -3.55 12.78
CA PRO A 168 -16.13 -4.30 14.04
C PRO A 168 -15.41 -3.59 15.19
#